data_AF-A0A2D3UUV2-F1
#
_entry.id   AF-A0A2D3UUV2-F1
#
_cell.length_a   1.000
_cell.length_b   1.000
_cell.length_c   1.000
_cell.angle_alpha   90.00
_cell.angle_beta   90.00
_cell.angle_gamma   90.00
#
_symmetry.space_group_name_H-M   'P 1'
#
loop_
_entity.id
_entity.type
_entity.pdbx_description
1 polymer ?
#
loop_
_entity_poly.entity_id
_entity_poly.type
_entity_poly.pdbx_seq_one_letter_code
_entity_poly.pdbx_strand_id
1 'polypeptide(L)'
;MARVSATVAAWTESNSSLSSERAELHGWIAEIVSGAIKTDTDESKLLRNYLGDDTWSGETSGTALLAATVYRMASIAPEIFATDEYLDWANEKRRAVLSRVDENGFVKPAANPYVSASRDAVEVSPEGQSFLLLLGTAWRDCVCGGTCLADYSREIEQKPSRDLTVGTFSGLLDRVRNVHREL
;
A
#
# COMPACT_ATOMS: atom_id res chain seq x y z
N MET A 1 -13.55 -1.56 -5.70
CA MET A 1 -14.35 -2.77 -5.38
C MET A 1 -14.24 -3.18 -3.90
N ALA A 2 -13.04 -3.27 -3.30
CA ALA A 2 -12.87 -3.68 -1.89
C ALA A 2 -13.80 -2.94 -0.89
N ARG A 3 -13.90 -1.61 -0.99
CA ARG A 3 -14.80 -0.81 -0.14
C ARG A 3 -16.27 -1.21 -0.29
N VAL A 4 -16.74 -1.48 -1.51
CA VAL A 4 -18.12 -1.88 -1.78
C VAL A 4 -18.41 -3.22 -1.11
N SER A 5 -17.52 -4.21 -1.28
CA SER A 5 -17.66 -5.51 -0.63
C SER A 5 -17.70 -5.38 0.91
N ALA A 6 -16.82 -4.55 1.49
CA ALA A 6 -16.83 -4.26 2.93
C ALA A 6 -18.13 -3.59 3.40
N THR A 7 -18.67 -2.63 2.65
CA THR A 7 -19.96 -1.99 2.98
C THR A 7 -21.12 -2.98 2.93
N VAL A 8 -21.17 -3.84 1.91
CA VAL A 8 -22.20 -4.89 1.81
C VAL A 8 -22.11 -5.85 3.01
N ALA A 9 -20.90 -6.23 3.42
CA ALA A 9 -20.69 -7.11 4.57
C ALA A 9 -21.08 -6.47 5.92
N ALA A 10 -20.93 -5.16 6.05
CA ALA A 10 -21.16 -4.44 7.31
C ALA A 10 -22.64 -4.24 7.65
N TRP A 11 -23.55 -4.31 6.67
CA TRP A 11 -24.99 -4.14 6.90
C TRP A 11 -25.73 -5.46 6.73
N THR A 12 -26.46 -5.88 7.76
CA THR A 12 -27.10 -7.21 7.84
C THR A 12 -28.00 -7.53 6.64
N GLU A 13 -28.80 -6.56 6.19
CA GLU A 13 -29.74 -6.77 5.06
C GLU A 13 -28.99 -7.01 3.74
N SER A 14 -27.96 -6.23 3.45
CA SER A 14 -27.16 -6.42 2.25
C SER A 14 -26.24 -7.63 2.35
N ASN A 15 -25.76 -7.96 3.56
CA ASN A 15 -24.86 -9.09 3.77
C ASN A 15 -25.53 -10.42 3.44
N SER A 16 -26.82 -10.59 3.80
CA SER A 16 -27.60 -11.78 3.49
C SER A 16 -28.09 -11.83 2.04
N SER A 17 -28.43 -10.68 1.46
CA SER A 17 -29.02 -10.61 0.11
C SER A 17 -28.00 -10.52 -1.02
N LEU A 18 -26.78 -10.04 -0.76
CA LEU A 18 -25.76 -9.78 -1.79
C LEU A 18 -24.48 -10.61 -1.57
N SER A 19 -24.60 -11.81 -0.99
CA SER A 19 -23.45 -12.68 -0.75
C SER A 19 -22.78 -13.14 -2.05
N SER A 20 -23.57 -13.41 -3.09
CA SER A 20 -23.08 -13.78 -4.43
C SER A 20 -22.28 -12.65 -5.06
N GLU A 21 -22.82 -11.44 -5.06
CA GLU A 21 -22.21 -10.25 -5.64
C GLU A 21 -20.91 -9.89 -4.90
N ARG A 22 -20.84 -10.15 -3.59
CA ARG A 22 -19.58 -10.02 -2.83
C ARG A 22 -18.52 -11.01 -3.31
N ALA A 23 -18.89 -12.27 -3.53
CA ALA A 23 -17.97 -13.28 -4.04
C ALA A 23 -17.49 -12.94 -5.47
N GLU A 24 -18.38 -12.42 -6.33
CA GLU A 24 -18.02 -11.91 -7.65
C GLU A 24 -17.05 -10.73 -7.56
N LEU A 25 -17.32 -9.76 -6.68
CA LEU A 25 -16.40 -8.64 -6.44
C LEU A 25 -15.02 -9.12 -5.97
N HIS A 26 -14.95 -10.15 -5.13
CA HIS A 26 -13.68 -10.75 -4.72
C HIS A 26 -12.97 -11.40 -5.91
N GLY A 27 -13.71 -12.17 -6.73
CA GLY A 27 -13.21 -12.79 -7.95
C GLY A 27 -12.63 -11.78 -8.94
N TRP A 28 -13.37 -10.72 -9.27
CA TRP A 28 -12.88 -9.68 -10.19
C TRP A 28 -11.65 -8.94 -9.65
N ILE A 29 -11.57 -8.69 -8.34
CA ILE A 29 -10.35 -8.12 -7.75
C ILE A 29 -9.18 -9.09 -7.92
N ALA A 30 -9.38 -10.38 -7.65
CA ALA A 30 -8.34 -11.40 -7.77
C ALA A 30 -7.86 -11.53 -9.22
N GLU A 31 -8.77 -11.52 -10.20
CA GLU A 31 -8.45 -11.56 -11.62
C GLU A 31 -7.62 -10.35 -12.06
N ILE A 32 -8.02 -9.13 -11.65
CA ILE A 32 -7.30 -7.90 -11.99
C ILE A 32 -5.90 -7.89 -11.38
N VAL A 33 -5.77 -8.23 -10.09
CA VAL A 33 -4.46 -8.27 -9.43
C VAL A 33 -3.58 -9.38 -10.02
N SER A 34 -4.14 -10.56 -10.27
CA SER A 34 -3.42 -11.66 -10.95
C SER A 34 -2.94 -11.24 -12.35
N GLY A 35 -3.75 -10.49 -13.09
CA GLY A 35 -3.34 -9.92 -14.38
C GLY A 35 -2.18 -8.93 -14.24
N ALA A 36 -2.22 -8.08 -13.22
CA ALA A 36 -1.11 -7.16 -12.91
C ALA A 36 0.16 -7.93 -12.54
N ILE A 37 0.09 -8.94 -11.67
CA ILE A 37 1.22 -9.80 -11.30
C ILE A 37 1.84 -10.45 -12.54
N LYS A 38 1.02 -11.02 -13.43
CA LYS A 38 1.49 -11.69 -14.65
C LYS A 38 2.18 -10.77 -15.65
N THR A 39 1.89 -9.47 -15.60
CA THR A 39 2.43 -8.46 -16.53
C THR A 39 3.51 -7.58 -15.91
N ASP A 40 3.83 -7.81 -14.63
CA ASP A 40 4.82 -7.07 -13.85
C ASP A 40 6.25 -7.45 -14.26
N THR A 41 6.74 -6.75 -15.27
CA THR A 41 8.00 -7.05 -15.97
C THR A 41 8.97 -5.88 -15.96
N ASP A 42 8.63 -4.78 -15.29
CA ASP A 42 9.48 -3.58 -15.25
C ASP A 42 10.59 -3.72 -14.20
N GLU A 43 11.82 -3.41 -14.61
CA GLU A 43 13.01 -3.54 -13.76
C GLU A 43 12.98 -2.62 -12.53
N SER A 44 12.26 -1.49 -12.59
CA SER A 44 12.09 -0.58 -11.47
C SER A 44 11.23 -1.15 -10.33
N LYS A 45 10.60 -2.31 -10.57
CA LYS A 45 9.61 -2.95 -9.69
C LYS A 45 8.31 -2.15 -9.51
N LEU A 46 8.13 -1.05 -10.24
CA LEU A 46 6.86 -0.36 -10.36
C LEU A 46 6.06 -0.95 -11.52
N LEU A 47 4.75 -1.00 -11.39
CA LEU A 47 3.87 -1.34 -12.49
C LEU A 47 3.92 -0.25 -13.55
N ARG A 48 3.90 -0.68 -14.81
CA ARG A 48 3.76 0.22 -15.97
C ARG A 48 2.39 0.87 -15.95
N ASN A 49 2.32 2.14 -16.39
CA ASN A 49 1.06 2.87 -16.50
C ASN A 49 0.01 2.12 -17.34
N TYR A 50 0.46 1.42 -18.39
CA TYR A 50 -0.36 0.46 -19.12
C TYR A 50 0.27 -0.93 -18.98
N LEU A 51 -0.46 -1.80 -18.28
CA LEU A 51 -0.02 -3.17 -17.99
C LEU A 51 0.18 -3.96 -19.28
N GLY A 52 1.31 -4.68 -19.37
CA GLY A 52 1.64 -5.53 -20.51
C GLY A 52 2.21 -4.81 -21.74
N ASP A 53 2.35 -3.48 -21.71
CA ASP A 53 2.99 -2.70 -22.78
C ASP A 53 4.34 -2.14 -22.28
N ASP A 54 5.43 -2.74 -22.74
CA ASP A 54 6.80 -2.43 -22.31
C ASP A 54 7.29 -1.04 -22.75
N THR A 55 6.54 -0.36 -23.62
CA THR A 55 6.83 1.02 -24.02
C THR A 55 6.47 2.04 -22.95
N TRP A 56 5.72 1.64 -21.91
CA TRP A 56 5.32 2.52 -20.80
C TRP A 56 6.25 2.36 -19.60
N SER A 57 6.66 3.48 -19.03
CA SER A 57 7.44 3.50 -17.78
C SER A 57 6.61 3.02 -16.59
N GLY A 58 7.31 2.43 -15.62
CA GLY A 58 6.79 2.19 -14.28
C GLY A 58 6.37 3.47 -13.56
N GLU A 59 5.25 3.44 -12.84
CA GLU A 59 4.68 4.60 -12.15
C GLU A 59 4.18 4.25 -10.74
N THR A 60 4.14 5.23 -9.83
CA THR A 60 3.90 4.97 -8.41
C THR A 60 2.42 4.95 -8.01
N SER A 61 1.53 5.61 -8.75
CA SER A 61 0.13 5.77 -8.37
C SER A 61 -0.64 4.44 -8.48
N GLY A 62 -0.67 3.84 -9.66
CA GLY A 62 -1.30 2.54 -9.91
C GLY A 62 -0.62 1.41 -9.14
N THR A 63 0.72 1.44 -9.06
CA THR A 63 1.47 0.51 -8.20
C THR A 63 1.02 0.59 -6.74
N ALA A 64 0.93 1.79 -6.16
CA ALA A 64 0.48 1.97 -4.78
C ALA A 64 -0.97 1.52 -4.59
N LEU A 65 -1.86 1.83 -5.54
CA LEU A 65 -3.28 1.47 -5.46
C LEU A 65 -3.50 -0.05 -5.49
N LEU A 66 -2.82 -0.77 -6.38
CA LEU A 66 -3.00 -2.23 -6.46
C LEU A 66 -2.36 -2.95 -5.27
N ALA A 67 -1.18 -2.51 -4.80
CA ALA A 67 -0.59 -3.05 -3.58
C ALA A 67 -1.49 -2.77 -2.35
N ALA A 68 -2.04 -1.56 -2.23
CA ALA A 68 -3.01 -1.22 -1.17
C ALA A 68 -4.27 -2.11 -1.24
N THR A 69 -4.71 -2.44 -2.46
CA THR A 69 -5.88 -3.31 -2.68
C THR A 69 -5.61 -4.72 -2.18
N VAL A 70 -4.41 -5.28 -2.44
CA VAL A 70 -4.03 -6.60 -1.90
C VAL A 70 -4.08 -6.62 -0.38
N TYR A 71 -3.43 -5.68 0.31
CA TYR A 71 -3.44 -5.68 1.78
C TYR A 71 -4.85 -5.53 2.37
N ARG A 72 -5.69 -4.69 1.78
CA ARG A 72 -7.10 -4.58 2.19
C ARG A 72 -7.84 -5.88 2.00
N MET A 73 -7.66 -6.52 0.84
CA MET A 73 -8.33 -7.78 0.54
C MET A 73 -7.79 -8.95 1.36
N ALA A 74 -6.53 -8.94 1.75
CA ALA A 74 -5.98 -9.92 2.70
C ALA A 74 -6.62 -9.83 4.09
N SER A 75 -7.24 -8.69 4.44
CA SER A 75 -8.04 -8.53 5.65
C SER A 75 -9.53 -8.87 5.45
N ILE A 76 -10.07 -8.71 4.23
CA ILE A 76 -11.49 -8.89 3.92
C ILE A 76 -11.82 -10.34 3.47
N ALA A 77 -10.93 -10.94 2.68
CA ALA A 77 -11.04 -12.26 2.07
C ALA A 77 -9.65 -12.96 2.16
N PRO A 78 -9.15 -13.24 3.38
CA PRO A 78 -7.82 -13.81 3.59
C PRO A 78 -7.62 -15.13 2.85
N GLU A 79 -8.67 -15.93 2.67
CA GLU A 79 -8.64 -17.19 1.94
C GLU A 79 -8.25 -17.05 0.46
N ILE A 80 -8.35 -15.85 -0.11
CA ILE A 80 -7.94 -15.56 -1.49
C ILE A 80 -6.62 -14.77 -1.51
N PHE A 81 -6.49 -13.75 -0.63
CA PHE A 81 -5.42 -12.74 -0.75
C PHE A 81 -4.33 -12.81 0.32
N ALA A 82 -4.50 -13.60 1.38
CA ALA A 82 -3.45 -13.83 2.37
C ALA A 82 -2.57 -15.04 1.99
N THR A 83 -2.20 -15.10 0.70
CA THR A 83 -1.28 -16.10 0.16
C THR A 83 0.08 -15.47 -0.10
N ASP A 84 1.14 -16.29 -0.13
CA ASP A 84 2.49 -15.82 -0.39
C ASP A 84 2.58 -15.08 -1.74
N GLU A 85 1.91 -15.57 -2.79
CA GLU A 85 1.91 -14.93 -4.12
C GLU A 85 1.43 -13.47 -4.07
N TYR A 86 0.29 -13.21 -3.43
CA TYR A 86 -0.25 -11.86 -3.34
C TYR A 86 0.52 -10.99 -2.35
N LEU A 87 0.85 -11.50 -1.16
CA LEU A 87 1.50 -10.73 -0.11
C LEU A 87 2.95 -10.41 -0.45
N ASP A 88 3.74 -11.36 -0.97
CA ASP A 88 5.12 -11.09 -1.39
C ASP A 88 5.16 -10.07 -2.53
N TRP A 89 4.23 -10.18 -3.50
CA TRP A 89 4.10 -9.19 -4.57
C TRP A 89 3.75 -7.80 -4.02
N ALA A 90 2.74 -7.69 -3.16
CA ALA A 90 2.34 -6.43 -2.55
C ALA A 90 3.45 -5.82 -1.67
N ASN A 91 4.27 -6.65 -1.01
CA ASN A 91 5.43 -6.24 -0.26
C ASN A 91 6.54 -5.69 -1.17
N GLU A 92 6.83 -6.35 -2.30
CA GLU A 92 7.78 -5.82 -3.30
C GLU A 92 7.31 -4.47 -3.85
N LYS A 93 6.04 -4.38 -4.26
CA LYS A 93 5.45 -3.14 -4.79
C LYS A 93 5.48 -2.02 -3.74
N ARG A 94 5.14 -2.31 -2.49
CA ARG A 94 5.20 -1.34 -1.38
C ARG A 94 6.61 -0.80 -1.20
N ARG A 95 7.62 -1.67 -1.17
CA ARG A 95 9.02 -1.25 -1.05
C ARG A 95 9.47 -0.42 -2.24
N ALA A 96 9.09 -0.81 -3.46
CA ALA A 96 9.38 -0.06 -4.67
C ALA A 96 8.80 1.37 -4.60
N VAL A 97 7.52 1.51 -4.25
CA VAL A 97 6.86 2.82 -4.09
C VAL A 97 7.53 3.66 -2.99
N LEU A 98 7.76 3.08 -1.80
CA LEU A 98 8.38 3.79 -0.68
C LEU A 98 9.82 4.25 -0.98
N SER A 99 10.55 3.49 -1.80
CA SER A 99 11.90 3.90 -2.24
C SER A 99 11.91 5.18 -3.07
N ARG A 100 10.76 5.63 -3.57
CA ARG A 100 10.64 6.82 -4.42
C ARG A 100 9.93 8.00 -3.76
N VAL A 101 9.70 7.93 -2.46
CA VAL A 101 9.32 9.09 -1.67
C VAL A 101 10.57 9.93 -1.44
N ASP A 102 10.55 11.18 -1.91
CA ASP A 102 11.67 12.10 -1.71
C ASP A 102 11.70 12.71 -0.30
N GLU A 103 12.71 13.53 -0.03
CA GLU A 103 12.89 14.21 1.27
C GLU A 103 11.75 15.16 1.66
N ASN A 104 10.97 15.62 0.68
CA ASN A 104 9.81 16.48 0.89
C ASN A 104 8.51 15.66 1.05
N GLY A 105 8.61 14.33 0.98
CA GLY A 105 7.46 13.43 1.11
C GLY A 105 6.70 13.21 -0.20
N PHE A 106 7.22 13.65 -1.35
CA PHE A 106 6.56 13.42 -2.63
C PHE A 106 6.99 12.08 -3.23
N VAL A 107 6.01 11.20 -3.49
CA VAL A 107 6.20 9.99 -4.30
C VAL A 107 6.17 10.29 -5.82
N LYS A 108 7.12 9.71 -6.56
CA LYS A 108 7.32 9.88 -8.02
C LYS A 108 8.04 8.67 -8.64
N PRO A 109 8.02 8.44 -9.95
CA PRO A 109 7.25 9.14 -10.98
C PRO A 109 5.76 8.78 -10.90
N ALA A 110 4.88 9.73 -11.17
CA ALA A 110 3.44 9.48 -11.30
C ALA A 110 2.98 9.69 -12.75
N ALA A 111 2.00 8.90 -13.20
CA ALA A 111 1.36 9.12 -14.50
C ALA A 111 0.63 10.48 -14.55
N ASN A 112 0.54 11.08 -15.74
CA ASN A 112 -0.21 12.31 -15.96
C ASN A 112 -1.71 12.01 -16.19
N PRO A 113 -2.61 12.31 -15.23
CA PRO A 113 -4.02 11.95 -15.37
C PRO A 113 -4.77 12.82 -16.38
N TYR A 114 -4.23 13.99 -16.76
CA TYR A 114 -4.89 14.90 -17.71
C TYR A 114 -4.65 14.53 -19.17
N VAL A 115 -3.58 13.78 -19.44
CA VAL A 115 -3.17 13.40 -20.79
C VAL A 115 -2.83 11.92 -20.77
N SER A 116 -3.84 11.08 -21.00
CA SER A 116 -3.71 9.61 -20.92
C SER A 116 -2.65 9.03 -21.84
N ALA A 117 -2.36 9.68 -22.98
CA ALA A 117 -1.31 9.27 -23.92
C ALA A 117 0.10 9.80 -23.58
N SER A 118 0.23 10.64 -22.54
CA SER A 118 1.51 11.22 -22.13
C SER A 118 2.45 10.16 -21.60
N ARG A 119 3.63 10.05 -22.20
CA ARG A 119 4.73 9.22 -21.68
C ARG A 119 5.55 9.92 -20.60
N ASP A 120 5.38 11.23 -20.48
CA ASP A 120 6.05 12.03 -19.47
C ASP A 120 5.36 11.85 -18.11
N ALA A 121 6.17 11.50 -17.12
CA ALA A 121 5.75 11.47 -15.73
C ALA A 121 5.56 12.89 -15.18
N VAL A 122 4.67 13.04 -14.21
CA VAL A 122 4.53 14.27 -13.43
C VAL A 122 5.27 14.16 -12.10
N GLU A 123 5.87 15.27 -11.66
CA GLU A 123 6.60 15.35 -10.39
C GLU A 123 5.69 15.26 -9.17
N VAL A 124 4.46 15.80 -9.27
CA VAL A 124 3.49 15.80 -8.18
C VAL A 124 2.14 15.38 -8.72
N SER A 125 1.57 14.32 -8.14
CA SER A 125 0.22 13.85 -8.42
C SER A 125 -0.58 13.77 -7.12
N PRO A 126 -1.64 14.58 -6.93
CA PRO A 126 -2.53 14.45 -5.78
C PRO A 126 -3.12 13.03 -5.66
N GLU A 127 -3.41 12.39 -6.80
CA GLU A 127 -3.87 11.00 -6.86
C GLU A 127 -2.79 10.05 -6.34
N GLY A 128 -1.54 10.17 -6.83
CA GLY A 128 -0.42 9.36 -6.37
C GLY A 128 -0.14 9.51 -4.87
N GLN A 129 -0.19 10.74 -4.33
CA GLN A 129 -0.04 10.97 -2.89
C GLN A 129 -1.19 10.35 -2.09
N SER A 130 -2.42 10.43 -2.60
CA SER A 130 -3.57 9.81 -1.93
C SER A 130 -3.41 8.29 -1.87
N PHE A 131 -2.94 7.66 -2.95
CA PHE A 131 -2.74 6.21 -3.02
C PHE A 131 -1.56 5.75 -2.18
N LEU A 132 -0.51 6.56 -2.02
CA LEU A 132 0.55 6.31 -1.04
C LEU A 132 -0.02 6.19 0.39
N LEU A 133 -0.94 7.09 0.77
CA LEU A 133 -1.60 7.01 2.09
C LEU A 133 -2.51 5.78 2.20
N LEU A 134 -3.24 5.42 1.13
CA LEU A 134 -4.04 4.19 1.12
C LEU A 134 -3.15 2.94 1.27
N LEU A 135 -1.98 2.92 0.63
CA LEU A 135 -0.99 1.85 0.73
C LEU A 135 -0.46 1.71 2.16
N GLY A 136 0.01 2.82 2.75
CA GLY A 136 0.54 2.81 4.11
C GLY A 136 -0.50 2.39 5.15
N THR A 137 -1.73 2.87 5.02
CA THR A 137 -2.83 2.51 5.95
C THR A 137 -3.26 1.05 5.77
N ALA A 138 -3.39 0.56 4.54
CA ALA A 138 -3.75 -0.83 4.28
C ALA A 138 -2.69 -1.81 4.81
N TRP A 139 -1.41 -1.49 4.61
CA TRP A 139 -0.31 -2.27 5.17
C TRP A 139 -0.35 -2.30 6.69
N ARG A 140 -0.47 -1.14 7.34
CA ARG A 140 -0.59 -1.03 8.79
C ARG A 140 -1.74 -1.88 9.31
N ASP A 141 -2.91 -1.79 8.68
CA ASP A 141 -4.11 -2.52 9.12
C ASP A 141 -3.92 -4.04 8.93
N CYS A 142 -3.25 -4.48 7.86
CA CYS A 142 -2.90 -5.89 7.66
C CYS A 142 -1.93 -6.42 8.73
N VAL A 143 -0.94 -5.61 9.15
CA VAL A 143 -0.01 -5.97 10.22
C VAL A 143 -0.72 -6.01 11.58
N CYS A 144 -1.48 -4.96 11.91
CA CYS A 144 -2.23 -4.88 13.16
C CYS A 144 -3.33 -5.95 13.27
N GLY A 145 -3.88 -6.39 12.13
CA GLY A 145 -4.81 -7.52 12.05
C GLY A 145 -4.15 -8.89 12.15
N GLY A 146 -2.81 -8.97 12.18
CA GLY A 146 -2.05 -10.21 12.31
C GLY A 146 -1.70 -10.89 10.99
N THR A 147 -2.46 -10.64 9.91
CA THR A 147 -2.26 -11.25 8.58
C THR A 147 -0.86 -11.00 8.03
N CYS A 148 -0.33 -9.78 8.19
CA CYS A 148 0.99 -9.39 7.67
C CYS A 148 2.09 -9.33 8.76
N LEU A 149 1.87 -9.90 9.94
CA LEU A 149 2.80 -9.75 11.07
C LEU A 149 4.16 -10.44 10.84
N ALA A 150 4.15 -11.60 10.19
CA ALA A 150 5.39 -12.33 9.88
C ALA A 150 6.31 -11.52 8.96
N ASP A 151 5.75 -10.91 7.91
CA ASP A 151 6.47 -10.02 7.00
C ASP A 151 7.06 -8.81 7.70
N TYR A 152 6.25 -8.15 8.53
CA TYR A 152 6.72 -7.03 9.34
C TYR A 152 7.90 -7.43 10.23
N SER A 153 7.80 -8.59 10.87
CA SER A 153 8.86 -9.12 11.76
C SER A 153 10.16 -9.38 10.99
N ARG A 154 10.07 -9.97 9.79
CA ARG A 154 11.23 -10.17 8.91
C ARG A 154 11.89 -8.83 8.50
N GLU A 155 11.09 -7.81 8.18
CA GLU A 155 11.61 -6.49 7.78
C GLU A 155 12.34 -5.76 8.92
N ILE A 156 11.86 -5.87 10.17
CA ILE A 156 12.53 -5.24 11.32
C ILE A 156 13.83 -5.97 11.70
N GLU A 157 13.88 -7.29 11.57
CA GLU A 157 15.06 -8.10 11.87
C GLU A 157 16.20 -7.88 10.86
N GLN A 158 15.86 -7.67 9.59
CA GLN A 158 16.84 -7.44 8.51
C GLN A 158 17.40 -6.02 8.51
N LYS A 159 16.77 -5.07 9.20
CA LYS A 159 17.27 -3.69 9.25
C LYS A 159 18.51 -3.67 10.14
N PRO A 160 19.70 -3.30 9.62
CA PRO A 160 20.88 -3.17 10.47
C PRO A 160 20.54 -2.21 11.59
N SER A 161 20.92 -2.58 12.82
CA SER A 161 20.69 -1.78 14.02
C SER A 161 21.15 -0.36 13.71
N ARG A 162 20.21 0.56 13.51
CA ARG A 162 20.54 1.98 13.57
C ARG A 162 21.13 2.13 14.96
N ASP A 163 22.41 2.48 15.02
CA ASP A 163 23.08 2.83 16.25
C ASP A 163 22.34 4.05 16.81
N LEU A 164 21.26 3.77 17.52
CA LEU A 164 20.65 4.67 18.47
C LEU A 164 21.67 4.71 19.60
N THR A 165 22.79 5.41 19.38
CA THR A 165 23.56 5.95 20.48
C THR A 165 22.53 6.69 21.32
N VAL A 166 22.26 6.14 22.50
CA VAL A 166 21.38 6.68 23.51
C VAL A 166 22.04 7.99 23.98
N GLY A 167 21.90 9.03 23.17
CA GLY A 167 22.14 10.41 23.54
C GLY A 167 20.98 10.82 24.44
N THR A 168 21.06 10.40 25.69
CA THR A 168 20.41 11.03 26.85
C THR A 168 18.99 11.59 26.57
N PHE A 169 18.02 10.69 26.51
CA PHE A 169 16.59 11.01 26.72
C PHE A 169 16.27 11.51 28.16
N SER A 170 17.29 11.86 28.95
CA SER A 170 17.13 12.50 30.26
C SER A 170 16.78 13.99 30.14
N GLY A 171 17.18 14.68 29.06
CA GLY A 171 17.00 16.14 28.95
C GLY A 171 15.62 16.61 28.45
N LEU A 172 14.86 15.74 27.77
CA LEU A 172 13.58 16.12 27.18
C LEU A 172 12.40 15.94 28.16
N LEU A 173 12.48 14.97 29.07
CA LEU A 173 11.48 14.75 30.12
C LEU A 173 11.56 15.82 31.23
N ASP A 174 12.74 16.38 31.49
CA ASP A 174 12.91 17.49 32.45
C ASP A 174 12.36 18.82 31.92
N ARG A 175 12.37 19.05 30.60
CA ARG A 175 11.73 20.22 29.99
C ARG A 175 10.22 20.16 29.98
N VAL A 176 9.61 18.97 29.92
CA VAL A 176 8.15 18.82 30.00
C VAL A 176 7.65 18.94 31.45
N ARG A 177 8.45 18.54 32.44
CA ARG A 177 8.08 18.69 33.86
C ARG A 177 8.14 20.13 34.39
N ASN A 178 8.98 21.00 33.82
CA ASN A 178 9.11 22.38 34.29
C ASN A 178 8.11 23.39 33.67
N VAL A 179 7.34 23.00 32.65
CA VAL A 179 6.30 23.87 32.06
C VAL A 179 5.00 23.88 32.91
N HIS A 180 4.85 22.97 33.87
CA HIS A 180 3.70 22.93 34.79
C HIS A 180 3.98 23.51 36.19
N ARG A 181 5.00 24.37 36.35
CA ARG A 181 5.25 25.11 37.60
C ARG A 181 5.26 26.64 37.47
N GLU A 182 4.95 27.18 36.30
CA GLU A 182 4.79 28.63 36.08
C GLU A 182 3.45 29.00 35.43
N LEU A 183 2.37 28.32 35.84
CA LEU A 183 0.97 28.79 35.77
C LEU A 183 0.27 28.34 37.05
#